data_AF-A0A1R1X7N1-F1
#
_entry.id   AF-A0A1R1X7N1-F1
#
_cell.length_a   1.000
_cell.length_b   1.000
_cell.length_c   1.000
_cell.angle_alpha   90.00
_cell.angle_beta   90.00
_cell.angle_gamma   90.00
#
_symmetry.space_group_name_H-M   'P 1'
#
loop_
_entity.id
_entity.type
_entity.pdbx_description
1 polymer ?
#
loop_
_entity_poly.entity_id
_entity_poly.type
_entity_poly.pdbx_seq_one_letter_code
_entity_poly.pdbx_strand_id
1 'polypeptide(L)'
;MDLKVSTNPEVPASLKVEDKIEAPSFRKKKHARDKPDNRRARRFAYLLEQTEIFSHFLNIDDLDQDLKNEIDFHLAKMKSHKASAQASFRHRKAEKEEDAELIQTGVSSYQNPFMFLQTPPYVKGGSMREYQIRGLNWMISLHENGLNGILADEMGLGKTLQTISFLGYLKHYCNTNGPNLIVVPKTTLHNWKTEFAKWVPTIVPLMLHGDKETRKSIIENGLYSEDLGCVITTYEM
;
A
#
# COMPACT_ATOMS: atom_id res chain seq x y z
N MET A 1 60.91 -15.15 -50.97
CA MET A 1 59.72 -14.93 -51.82
C MET A 1 58.52 -15.10 -50.93
N ASP A 2 57.81 -13.99 -50.80
CA ASP A 2 56.64 -13.71 -49.98
C ASP A 2 55.51 -14.75 -50.07
N LEU A 3 54.72 -14.91 -49.00
CA LEU A 3 53.37 -14.35 -48.89
C LEU A 3 52.56 -14.96 -47.72
N LYS A 4 52.13 -14.03 -46.86
CA LYS A 4 50.80 -13.92 -46.23
C LYS A 4 50.32 -14.99 -45.22
N VAL A 5 50.45 -14.56 -43.97
CA VAL A 5 49.43 -14.57 -42.89
C VAL A 5 48.01 -14.70 -43.44
N SER A 6 47.31 -15.78 -43.06
CA SER A 6 45.86 -15.90 -43.17
C SER A 6 45.28 -16.37 -41.84
N THR A 7 44.34 -15.58 -41.39
CA THR A 7 43.64 -15.58 -40.12
C THR A 7 42.66 -16.74 -39.98
N ASN A 8 42.48 -17.20 -38.74
CA ASN A 8 41.47 -18.17 -38.33
C ASN A 8 40.05 -17.74 -38.75
N PRO A 9 39.15 -18.70 -39.06
CA PRO A 9 37.77 -18.42 -39.40
C PRO A 9 36.96 -18.03 -38.15
N GLU A 10 36.23 -16.93 -38.26
CA GLU A 10 35.29 -16.42 -37.26
C GLU A 10 34.14 -17.40 -37.05
N VAL A 11 33.95 -17.82 -35.79
CA VAL A 11 32.74 -18.46 -35.31
C VAL A 11 31.71 -17.35 -35.03
N PRO A 12 30.48 -17.43 -35.57
CA PRO A 12 29.50 -16.35 -35.40
C PRO A 12 29.08 -16.22 -33.94
N ALA A 13 29.09 -14.97 -33.47
CA ALA A 13 28.74 -14.57 -32.12
C ALA A 13 27.33 -15.02 -31.73
N SER A 14 27.27 -15.83 -30.67
CA SER A 14 26.04 -16.18 -29.97
C SER A 14 25.30 -14.92 -29.53
N LEU A 15 24.04 -14.80 -29.98
CA LEU A 15 23.04 -13.86 -29.50
C LEU A 15 22.92 -13.95 -27.97
N LYS A 16 23.59 -13.04 -27.25
CA LYS A 16 23.22 -12.67 -25.90
C LYS A 16 21.97 -11.79 -26.00
N VAL A 17 20.80 -12.41 -25.94
CA VAL A 17 19.58 -11.71 -25.57
C VAL A 17 19.67 -11.46 -24.07
N GLU A 18 20.33 -10.36 -23.70
CA GLU A 18 20.13 -9.77 -22.39
C GLU A 18 18.68 -9.25 -22.37
N ASP A 19 17.77 -10.06 -21.84
CA ASP A 19 16.44 -9.62 -21.45
C ASP A 19 16.58 -8.58 -20.34
N LYS A 20 16.78 -7.32 -20.76
CA LYS A 20 16.42 -6.15 -19.96
C LYS A 20 14.90 -6.20 -19.81
N ILE A 21 14.44 -6.89 -18.77
CA ILE A 21 13.11 -6.70 -18.23
C ILE A 21 13.11 -5.28 -17.63
N GLU A 22 12.86 -4.29 -18.48
CA GLU A 22 12.51 -2.95 -18.05
C GLU A 22 11.23 -3.08 -17.23
N ALA A 23 11.37 -3.02 -15.91
CA ALA A 23 10.23 -2.84 -15.01
C ALA A 23 9.43 -1.64 -15.55
N PRO A 24 8.11 -1.77 -15.75
CA PRO A 24 7.31 -0.66 -16.26
C PRO A 24 7.56 0.54 -15.37
N SER A 25 7.90 1.67 -15.98
CA SER A 25 8.18 2.94 -15.30
C SER A 25 6.97 3.34 -14.46
N PHE A 26 6.92 2.83 -13.23
CA PHE A 26 5.89 3.14 -12.25
C PHE A 26 6.08 4.60 -11.86
N ARG A 27 5.10 5.41 -12.26
CA ARG A 27 4.98 6.81 -11.85
C ARG A 27 4.95 6.82 -10.32
N LYS A 28 6.10 7.12 -9.69
CA LYS A 28 6.23 7.31 -8.24
C LYS A 28 5.28 8.42 -7.83
N LYS A 29 4.05 8.08 -7.46
CA LYS A 29 3.18 9.02 -6.75
C LYS A 29 3.91 9.30 -5.44
N LYS A 30 4.41 10.52 -5.27
CA LYS A 30 4.77 11.02 -3.95
C LYS A 30 3.47 10.99 -3.14
N HIS A 31 3.20 9.89 -2.44
CA HIS A 31 2.29 9.90 -1.30
C HIS A 31 2.96 10.79 -0.26
N ALA A 32 2.79 12.11 -0.42
CA ALA A 32 3.11 13.06 0.62
C ALA A 32 2.38 12.59 1.89
N ARG A 33 3.02 12.71 3.05
CA ARG A 33 2.32 12.53 4.33
C ARG A 33 1.08 13.41 4.29
N ASP A 34 -0.08 12.82 4.05
CA ASP A 34 -1.34 13.54 4.14
C ASP A 34 -1.39 14.15 5.55
N LYS A 35 -1.71 15.44 5.64
CA LYS A 35 -1.97 16.08 6.94
C LYS A 35 -2.97 15.22 7.71
N PRO A 36 -2.81 15.05 9.03
CA PRO A 36 -3.67 14.18 9.84
C PRO A 36 -5.16 14.51 9.67
N ASP A 37 -5.48 15.79 9.45
CA ASP A 37 -6.84 16.28 9.25
C ASP A 37 -7.46 15.81 7.92
N ASN A 38 -6.66 15.71 6.85
CA ASN A 38 -7.12 15.16 5.57
C ASN A 38 -7.46 13.67 5.70
N ARG A 39 -6.67 12.91 6.47
CA ARG A 39 -6.96 11.49 6.73
C ARG A 39 -8.27 11.32 7.50
N ARG A 40 -8.54 12.19 8.49
CA ARG A 40 -9.80 12.19 9.23
C ARG A 40 -10.99 12.52 8.31
N ALA A 41 -10.86 13.57 7.50
CA ALA A 41 -11.91 13.96 6.56
C ALA A 41 -12.24 12.85 5.55
N ARG A 42 -11.22 12.23 4.93
CA ARG A 42 -11.41 11.10 4.00
C ARG A 42 -12.10 9.91 4.65
N ARG A 43 -11.69 9.57 5.88
CA ARG A 43 -12.33 8.52 6.68
C ARG A 43 -13.81 8.82 6.90
N PHE A 44 -14.14 10.04 7.32
CA PHE A 44 -15.54 10.42 7.57
C PHE A 44 -16.37 10.43 6.29
N ALA A 45 -15.84 10.96 5.19
CA ALA A 45 -16.52 10.95 3.90
C ALA A 45 -16.86 9.52 3.46
N TYR A 46 -15.92 8.57 3.61
CA TYR A 46 -16.17 7.17 3.28
C TYR A 46 -17.23 6.53 4.20
N LEU A 47 -17.18 6.79 5.51
CA LEU A 47 -18.13 6.21 6.46
C LEU A 47 -19.56 6.71 6.21
N LEU A 48 -19.73 8.01 5.96
CA LEU A 48 -21.03 8.62 5.67
C LEU A 48 -21.63 8.12 4.35
N GLU A 49 -20.79 7.71 3.39
CA GLU A 49 -21.26 7.13 2.13
C GLU A 49 -21.89 5.74 2.32
N GLN A 50 -21.34 4.93 3.22
CA GLN A 50 -21.77 3.52 3.37
C GLN A 50 -23.08 3.39 4.13
N THR A 51 -23.24 4.13 5.24
CA THR A 51 -24.41 3.99 6.11
C THR A 51 -24.69 5.26 6.90
N GLU A 52 -25.97 5.59 7.02
CA GLU A 52 -26.45 6.73 7.83
C GLU A 52 -26.22 6.52 9.34
N ILE A 53 -25.95 5.30 9.80
CA ILE A 53 -25.69 5.07 11.23
C ILE A 53 -24.46 5.84 11.74
N PHE A 54 -23.46 6.06 10.89
CA PHE A 54 -22.29 6.84 11.27
C PHE A 54 -22.62 8.32 11.42
N SER A 55 -23.60 8.88 10.69
CA SER A 55 -23.99 10.27 10.89
C SER A 55 -24.56 10.50 12.28
N HIS A 56 -25.29 9.51 12.81
CA HIS A 56 -25.84 9.54 14.15
C HIS A 56 -24.76 9.52 15.25
N PHE A 57 -23.71 8.71 15.09
CA PHE A 57 -22.62 8.63 16.07
C PHE A 57 -21.62 9.79 15.98
N LEU A 58 -21.57 10.51 14.86
CA LEU A 58 -20.55 11.50 14.58
C LEU A 58 -20.87 12.91 15.06
N ASN A 59 -22.05 13.17 15.67
CA ASN A 59 -22.52 14.49 16.12
C ASN A 59 -21.94 15.59 15.23
N ILE A 60 -22.27 15.54 13.93
CA ILE A 60 -21.61 16.37 12.91
C ILE A 60 -21.64 17.84 13.33
N ASP A 61 -22.69 18.26 14.05
CA ASP A 61 -22.87 19.61 14.59
C ASP A 61 -21.69 20.11 15.45
N ASP A 62 -21.01 19.23 16.20
CA ASP A 62 -19.87 19.56 17.08
C ASP A 62 -18.52 19.63 16.33
N LEU A 63 -18.47 19.28 15.04
CA LEU A 63 -17.24 19.34 14.24
C LEU A 63 -16.93 20.78 13.79
N ASP A 64 -15.64 21.11 13.75
CA ASP A 64 -15.13 22.37 13.20
C ASP A 64 -15.62 22.59 11.76
N GLN A 65 -15.98 23.83 11.42
CA GLN A 65 -16.49 24.17 10.08
C GLN A 65 -15.50 23.80 8.95
N ASP A 66 -14.20 23.92 9.20
CA ASP A 66 -13.17 23.56 8.22
C ASP A 66 -13.17 22.06 7.90
N LEU A 67 -13.41 21.21 8.91
CA LEU A 67 -13.48 19.77 8.73
C LEU A 67 -14.76 19.35 8.02
N LYS A 68 -15.89 20.03 8.29
CA LYS A 68 -17.15 19.83 7.55
C LYS A 68 -16.96 20.13 6.07
N ASN A 69 -16.34 21.27 5.74
CA ASN A 69 -16.08 21.67 4.36
C ASN A 69 -15.18 20.64 3.64
N GLU A 70 -14.16 20.11 4.31
CA GLU A 70 -13.28 19.08 3.73
C GLU A 70 -14.03 17.74 3.56
N ILE A 71 -14.88 17.34 4.51
CA ILE A 71 -15.73 16.14 4.40
C ILE A 71 -16.67 16.26 3.21
N ASP A 72 -17.37 17.38 3.08
CA ASP A 72 -18.31 17.64 1.99
C ASP A 72 -17.59 17.65 0.63
N PHE A 73 -16.39 18.22 0.58
CA PHE A 73 -15.53 18.17 -0.61
C PHE A 73 -15.19 16.73 -1.02
N HIS A 74 -14.72 15.89 -0.09
CA HIS A 74 -14.42 14.48 -0.40
C HIS A 74 -15.69 13.68 -0.75
N LEU A 75 -16.81 13.95 -0.09
CA LEU A 75 -18.09 13.30 -0.36
C LEU A 75 -18.61 13.64 -1.77
N ALA A 76 -18.52 14.92 -2.17
CA ALA A 76 -18.87 15.37 -3.52
C ALA A 76 -17.97 14.71 -4.58
N LYS A 77 -16.67 14.63 -4.31
CA LYS A 77 -15.70 13.96 -5.18
C LYS A 77 -15.99 12.45 -5.33
N MET A 78 -16.35 11.77 -4.24
CA MET A 78 -16.70 10.34 -4.30
C MET A 78 -18.02 10.09 -5.05
N LYS A 79 -19.03 10.95 -4.86
CA LYS A 79 -20.32 10.87 -5.57
C LYS A 79 -20.17 11.10 -7.08
N SER A 80 -19.34 12.05 -7.52
CA SER A 80 -19.11 12.27 -8.96
C SER A 80 -18.47 11.04 -9.62
N HIS A 81 -17.56 10.35 -8.93
CA HIS A 81 -16.96 9.11 -9.41
C HIS A 81 -17.99 7.97 -9.59
N LYS A 82 -18.93 7.78 -8.65
CA LYS A 82 -20.02 6.79 -8.80
C LYS A 82 -21.03 7.15 -9.87
N ALA A 83 -21.36 8.44 -10.02
CA ALA A 83 -22.26 8.91 -11.07
C ALA A 83 -21.70 8.59 -12.47
N SER A 84 -20.38 8.69 -12.68
CA SER A 84 -19.74 8.31 -13.95
C SER A 84 -19.82 6.80 -14.26
N ALA A 85 -19.91 5.94 -13.24
CA ALA A 85 -20.02 4.49 -13.39
C ALA A 85 -21.48 3.99 -13.54
N GLN A 86 -22.47 4.80 -13.12
CA GLN A 86 -23.91 4.48 -13.15
C GLN A 86 -24.73 5.38 -14.08
N ALA A 87 -24.12 6.28 -14.85
CA ALA A 87 -24.77 7.14 -15.83
C ALA A 87 -25.24 6.34 -17.06
N SER A 88 -26.27 5.51 -16.86
CA SER A 88 -27.16 5.07 -17.94
C SER A 88 -28.60 5.48 -17.70
N PHE A 89 -29.01 5.82 -16.46
CA PHE A 89 -30.40 6.22 -16.19
C PHE A 89 -30.52 7.17 -15.00
N ARG A 90 -30.41 8.49 -15.23
CA ARG A 90 -31.22 9.55 -14.57
C ARG A 90 -30.72 10.95 -14.96
N HIS A 91 -31.64 11.73 -15.54
CA HIS A 91 -31.58 13.17 -15.85
C HIS A 91 -30.36 13.67 -16.64
N ARG A 92 -30.58 14.11 -17.90
CA ARG A 92 -29.57 14.86 -18.67
C ARG A 92 -29.25 16.14 -17.91
N LYS A 93 -27.97 16.37 -17.59
CA LYS A 93 -27.48 17.68 -17.13
C LYS A 93 -27.35 18.59 -18.35
N ALA A 94 -27.20 19.90 -18.13
CA ALA A 94 -26.96 20.84 -19.21
C ALA A 94 -25.50 20.68 -19.73
N GLU A 95 -25.32 20.80 -21.06
CA GLU A 95 -24.04 20.60 -21.77
C GLU A 95 -22.86 21.34 -21.11
N LYS A 96 -23.09 22.57 -20.64
CA LYS A 96 -22.05 23.39 -20.01
C LYS A 96 -21.60 22.89 -18.63
N GLU A 97 -22.46 22.18 -17.91
CA GLU A 97 -22.15 21.60 -16.60
C GLU A 97 -21.44 20.25 -16.78
N GLU A 98 -21.85 19.45 -17.77
CA GLU A 98 -21.18 18.19 -18.14
C GLU A 98 -19.75 18.45 -18.62
N ASP A 99 -19.53 19.46 -19.46
CA ASP A 99 -18.20 19.84 -19.94
C ASP A 99 -17.28 20.35 -18.82
N ALA A 100 -17.81 21.12 -17.86
CA ALA A 100 -17.04 21.58 -16.72
C ALA A 100 -16.62 20.41 -15.80
N GLU A 101 -17.52 19.46 -15.56
CA GLU A 101 -17.21 18.23 -14.83
C GLU A 101 -16.20 17.37 -15.58
N LEU A 102 -16.29 17.26 -16.92
CA LEU A 102 -15.37 16.51 -17.77
C LEU A 102 -13.97 17.13 -17.82
N ILE A 103 -13.85 18.45 -17.80
CA ILE A 103 -12.56 19.14 -17.72
C ILE A 103 -11.96 18.98 -16.31
N GLN A 104 -12.76 19.04 -15.25
CA GLN A 104 -12.30 18.82 -13.88
C GLN A 104 -11.87 17.36 -13.62
N THR A 105 -12.59 16.40 -14.19
CA THR A 105 -12.24 14.97 -14.14
C THR A 105 -11.14 14.59 -15.13
N GLY A 106 -11.05 15.25 -16.29
CA GLY A 106 -10.03 15.04 -17.30
C GLY A 106 -8.62 15.46 -16.85
N VAL A 107 -8.53 16.46 -15.96
CA VAL A 107 -7.27 16.86 -15.30
C VAL A 107 -7.00 16.01 -14.05
N SER A 108 -8.05 15.50 -13.39
CA SER A 108 -7.94 14.52 -12.31
C SER A 108 -7.74 13.11 -12.88
N SER A 109 -6.58 12.93 -13.54
CA SER A 109 -6.04 11.64 -14.01
C SER A 109 -6.66 10.46 -13.26
N TYR A 110 -7.55 9.71 -13.93
CA TYR A 110 -8.18 8.47 -13.47
C TYR A 110 -7.47 7.87 -12.27
N GLN A 111 -7.90 8.23 -11.05
CA GLN A 111 -7.37 7.61 -9.84
C GLN A 111 -8.06 6.26 -9.69
N ASN A 112 -7.76 5.34 -10.63
CA ASN A 112 -8.04 3.95 -10.39
C ASN A 112 -7.33 3.57 -9.08
N PRO A 113 -8.04 2.95 -8.13
CA PRO A 113 -7.43 2.50 -6.89
C PRO A 113 -6.26 1.61 -7.23
N PHE A 114 -5.15 1.78 -6.51
CA PHE A 114 -3.97 0.98 -6.80
C PHE A 114 -4.28 -0.49 -6.53
N MET A 115 -4.11 -1.34 -7.55
CA MET A 115 -4.45 -2.75 -7.51
C MET A 115 -3.30 -3.57 -8.08
N PHE A 116 -2.88 -4.57 -7.32
CA PHE A 116 -2.03 -5.63 -7.83
C PHE A 116 -2.89 -6.70 -8.52
N LEU A 117 -2.61 -6.98 -9.80
CA LEU A 117 -3.21 -8.10 -10.54
C LEU A 117 -2.47 -9.42 -10.31
N GLN A 118 -1.20 -9.33 -9.94
CA GLN A 118 -0.31 -10.47 -9.74
C GLN A 118 0.49 -10.28 -8.44
N THR A 119 1.34 -11.25 -8.11
CA THR A 119 2.22 -11.13 -6.96
C THR A 119 3.11 -9.89 -7.10
N PRO A 120 3.18 -9.01 -6.08
CA PRO A 120 4.02 -7.82 -6.15
C PRO A 120 5.51 -8.19 -6.31
N PRO A 121 6.29 -7.42 -7.09
CA PRO A 121 7.67 -7.78 -7.45
C PRO A 121 8.65 -7.78 -6.27
N TYR A 122 8.31 -7.12 -5.17
CA TYR A 122 9.11 -7.10 -3.94
C TYR A 122 8.94 -8.37 -3.09
N VAL A 123 7.93 -9.20 -3.39
CA VAL A 123 7.73 -10.51 -2.73
C VAL A 123 8.63 -11.53 -3.43
N LYS A 124 9.58 -12.13 -2.71
CA LYS A 124 10.61 -13.03 -3.30
C LYS A 124 10.44 -14.50 -2.94
N GLY A 125 9.87 -14.82 -1.79
CA GLY A 125 9.77 -16.19 -1.26
C GLY A 125 8.77 -17.12 -1.96
N GLY A 126 8.19 -16.71 -3.09
CA GLY A 126 7.17 -17.44 -3.85
C GLY A 126 6.06 -16.52 -4.38
N SER A 127 5.06 -17.11 -5.04
CA SER A 127 3.88 -16.40 -5.55
C SER A 127 2.74 -16.40 -4.53
N MET A 128 2.06 -15.26 -4.40
CA MET A 128 0.80 -15.14 -3.67
C MET A 128 -0.33 -15.81 -4.45
N ARG A 129 -1.25 -16.47 -3.73
CA ARG A 129 -2.49 -17.00 -4.31
C ARG A 129 -3.47 -15.86 -4.59
N GLU A 130 -4.41 -16.07 -5.50
CA GLU A 130 -5.36 -15.03 -5.91
C GLU A 130 -6.13 -14.41 -4.74
N TYR A 131 -6.60 -15.24 -3.79
CA TYR A 131 -7.32 -14.73 -2.62
C TYR A 131 -6.41 -13.87 -1.72
N GLN A 132 -5.11 -14.15 -1.67
CA GLN A 132 -4.15 -13.34 -0.91
C GLN A 132 -3.88 -12.00 -1.60
N ILE A 133 -3.86 -11.98 -2.93
CA ILE A 133 -3.77 -10.76 -3.72
C ILE A 133 -5.03 -9.90 -3.51
N ARG A 134 -6.22 -10.53 -3.49
CA ARG A 134 -7.48 -9.83 -3.14
C ARG A 134 -7.42 -9.26 -1.72
N GLY A 135 -6.95 -10.02 -0.73
CA GLY A 135 -6.76 -9.54 0.65
C GLY A 135 -5.76 -8.38 0.75
N LEU A 136 -4.67 -8.44 -0.01
CA LEU A 136 -3.71 -7.34 -0.12
C LEU A 136 -4.35 -6.08 -0.71
N ASN A 137 -5.04 -6.20 -1.84
CA ASN A 137 -5.73 -5.07 -2.48
C ASN A 137 -6.82 -4.47 -1.58
N TRP A 138 -7.51 -5.31 -0.79
CA TRP A 138 -8.45 -4.84 0.21
C TRP A 138 -7.77 -3.99 1.29
N MET A 139 -6.63 -4.43 1.83
CA MET A 139 -5.86 -3.63 2.79
C MET A 139 -5.31 -2.32 2.20
N ILE A 140 -4.91 -2.33 0.93
CA ILE A 140 -4.49 -1.12 0.20
C ILE A 140 -5.66 -0.13 0.12
N SER A 141 -6.84 -0.60 -0.28
CA SER A 141 -8.06 0.22 -0.34
C SER A 141 -8.41 0.83 1.02
N LEU A 142 -8.31 0.07 2.11
CA LEU A 142 -8.51 0.60 3.46
C LEU A 142 -7.52 1.72 3.78
N HIS A 143 -6.23 1.51 3.48
CA HIS A 143 -5.19 2.50 3.74
C HIS A 143 -5.39 3.79 2.93
N GLU A 144 -5.75 3.68 1.64
CA GLU A 144 -6.02 4.83 0.77
C GLU A 144 -7.23 5.65 1.26
N ASN A 145 -8.25 4.97 1.79
CA ASN A 145 -9.43 5.60 2.40
C ASN A 145 -9.21 6.04 3.86
N GLY A 146 -8.01 5.82 4.41
CA GLY A 146 -7.69 6.18 5.79
C GLY A 146 -8.46 5.36 6.83
N LEU A 147 -8.96 4.18 6.48
CA LEU A 147 -9.70 3.27 7.35
C LEU A 147 -8.79 2.25 8.01
N ASN A 148 -9.27 1.76 9.16
CA ASN A 148 -8.70 0.58 9.79
C ASN A 148 -9.47 -0.66 9.32
N GLY A 149 -8.88 -1.85 9.45
CA GLY A 149 -9.55 -3.10 9.07
C GLY A 149 -9.17 -4.26 9.98
N ILE A 150 -10.03 -5.27 9.99
CA ILE A 150 -9.82 -6.54 10.68
C ILE A 150 -9.70 -7.63 9.63
N LEU A 151 -8.51 -8.22 9.48
CA LEU A 151 -8.30 -9.35 8.59
C LEU A 151 -8.67 -10.66 9.31
N ALA A 152 -9.88 -11.14 9.07
CA ALA A 152 -10.48 -12.28 9.77
C ALA A 152 -10.54 -13.58 8.95
N ASP A 153 -9.60 -13.76 8.02
CA ASP A 153 -9.47 -15.00 7.25
C ASP A 153 -9.27 -16.23 8.15
N GLU A 154 -9.69 -17.41 7.69
CA GLU A 154 -9.43 -18.70 8.34
C GLU A 154 -7.92 -18.91 8.64
N MET A 155 -7.62 -19.70 9.66
CA MET A 155 -6.25 -20.11 9.97
C MET A 155 -5.65 -20.88 8.78
N GLY A 156 -4.37 -20.64 8.48
CA GLY A 156 -3.68 -21.30 7.35
C GLY A 156 -3.80 -20.60 6.00
N LEU A 157 -4.68 -19.59 5.84
CA LEU A 157 -4.78 -18.83 4.58
C LEU A 157 -3.59 -17.87 4.32
N GLY A 158 -2.65 -17.76 5.26
CA GLY A 158 -1.43 -16.96 5.09
C GLY A 158 -1.63 -15.48 5.38
N LYS A 159 -2.38 -15.16 6.45
CA LYS A 159 -2.57 -13.77 6.93
C LYS A 159 -1.24 -13.04 7.13
N THR A 160 -0.23 -13.72 7.68
CA THR A 160 1.12 -13.17 7.87
C THR A 160 1.74 -12.70 6.55
N LEU A 161 1.67 -13.52 5.49
CA LEU A 161 2.15 -13.14 4.16
C LEU A 161 1.38 -11.93 3.62
N GLN A 162 0.05 -11.90 3.77
CA GLN A 162 -0.74 -10.76 3.34
C GLN A 162 -0.31 -9.46 4.07
N THR A 163 -0.17 -9.51 5.39
CA THR A 163 0.27 -8.36 6.20
C THR A 163 1.68 -7.90 5.83
N ILE A 164 2.65 -8.81 5.71
CA ILE A 164 4.03 -8.48 5.31
C ILE A 164 4.05 -7.86 3.91
N SER A 165 3.26 -8.40 2.99
CA SER A 165 3.14 -7.87 1.63
C SER A 165 2.57 -6.45 1.62
N PHE A 166 1.61 -6.17 2.50
CA PHE A 166 1.06 -4.83 2.69
C PHE A 166 2.10 -3.85 3.25
N LEU A 167 2.92 -4.26 4.24
CA LEU A 167 4.04 -3.42 4.70
C LEU A 167 5.07 -3.16 3.60
N GLY A 168 5.32 -4.16 2.75
CA GLY A 168 6.14 -3.99 1.54
C GLY A 168 5.55 -2.94 0.58
N TYR A 169 4.23 -2.92 0.40
CA TYR A 169 3.55 -1.88 -0.38
C TYR A 169 3.79 -0.50 0.21
N LEU A 170 3.62 -0.33 1.53
CA LEU A 170 3.86 0.96 2.21
C LEU A 170 5.30 1.46 2.00
N LYS A 171 6.28 0.56 2.10
CA LYS A 171 7.70 0.89 1.88
C LYS A 171 7.99 1.27 0.43
N HIS A 172 7.62 0.42 -0.53
CA HIS A 172 8.07 0.54 -1.92
C HIS A 172 7.23 1.50 -2.76
N TYR A 173 5.93 1.61 -2.47
CA TYR A 173 4.98 2.42 -3.27
C TYR A 173 4.56 3.70 -2.54
N CYS A 174 4.33 3.63 -1.22
CA CYS A 174 3.97 4.82 -0.43
C CYS A 174 5.18 5.56 0.15
N ASN A 175 6.41 5.08 -0.09
CA ASN A 175 7.65 5.63 0.46
C ASN A 175 7.59 5.87 1.98
N THR A 176 6.84 5.03 2.68
CA THR A 176 6.59 5.11 4.13
C THR A 176 7.25 3.89 4.77
N ASN A 177 8.50 4.04 5.19
CA ASN A 177 9.33 2.97 5.75
C ASN A 177 9.18 2.83 7.28
N GLY A 178 8.06 3.23 7.88
CA GLY A 178 7.80 3.05 9.32
C GLY A 178 7.91 4.33 10.17
N PRO A 179 7.81 4.19 11.51
CA PRO A 179 7.86 2.93 12.26
C PRO A 179 6.53 2.15 12.30
N ASN A 180 6.55 0.87 11.96
CA ASN A 180 5.40 -0.04 12.09
C ASN A 180 5.55 -0.91 13.36
N LEU A 181 4.49 -1.09 14.14
CA LEU A 181 4.49 -1.95 15.32
C LEU A 181 3.62 -3.19 15.10
N ILE A 182 4.18 -4.36 15.33
CA ILE A 182 3.50 -5.65 15.26
C ILE A 182 3.54 -6.28 16.64
N VAL A 183 2.36 -6.55 17.21
CA VAL A 183 2.22 -7.23 18.51
C VAL A 183 1.72 -8.64 18.28
N VAL A 184 2.45 -9.64 18.76
CA VAL A 184 2.17 -11.05 18.49
C VAL A 184 2.31 -11.93 19.74
N PRO A 185 1.63 -13.08 19.82
CA PRO A 185 1.93 -14.08 20.84
C PRO A 185 3.40 -14.49 20.79
N LYS A 186 4.02 -14.72 21.96
CA LYS A 186 5.43 -15.11 22.11
C LYS A 186 5.81 -16.31 21.25
N THR A 187 4.93 -17.30 21.15
CA THR A 187 5.14 -18.53 20.35
C THR A 187 5.31 -18.27 18.85
N THR A 188 4.74 -17.18 18.34
CA THR A 188 4.77 -16.84 16.91
C THR A 188 5.86 -15.84 16.55
N LEU A 189 6.55 -15.27 17.54
CA LEU A 189 7.54 -14.20 17.36
C LEU A 189 8.65 -14.58 16.37
N HIS A 190 9.22 -15.78 16.51
CA HIS A 190 10.27 -16.25 15.61
C HIS A 190 9.72 -16.55 14.20
N ASN A 191 8.49 -17.06 14.10
CA ASN A 191 7.83 -17.31 12.81
C ASN A 191 7.72 -16.02 12.00
N TRP A 192 7.28 -14.92 12.62
CA TRP A 192 7.22 -13.62 11.95
C TRP A 192 8.58 -13.17 11.40
N LYS A 193 9.67 -13.32 12.18
CA LYS A 193 11.02 -12.99 11.72
C LYS A 193 11.42 -13.78 10.47
N THR A 194 11.17 -15.10 10.47
CA THR A 194 11.47 -15.97 9.33
C THR A 194 10.63 -15.62 8.11
N GLU A 195 9.34 -15.32 8.30
CA GLU A 195 8.43 -14.91 7.23
C GLU A 195 8.85 -13.56 6.62
N PHE A 196 9.31 -12.59 7.41
CA PHE A 196 9.88 -11.34 6.88
C PHE A 196 11.09 -11.60 5.99
N ALA A 197 12.05 -12.38 6.48
CA ALA A 197 13.27 -12.73 5.73
C ALA A 197 12.95 -13.50 4.44
N LYS A 198 11.94 -14.37 4.47
CA LYS A 198 11.51 -15.16 3.31
C LYS A 198 10.78 -14.32 2.26
N TRP A 199 9.79 -13.54 2.67
CA TRP A 199 8.87 -12.91 1.72
C TRP A 199 9.34 -11.53 1.28
N VAL A 200 9.76 -10.67 2.21
CA VAL A 200 10.14 -9.28 1.94
C VAL A 200 11.45 -8.96 2.66
N PRO A 201 12.60 -9.46 2.18
CA PRO A 201 13.90 -9.29 2.85
C PRO A 201 14.37 -7.83 2.90
N THR A 202 13.74 -6.93 2.13
CA THR A 202 14.00 -5.50 2.17
C THR A 202 13.56 -4.84 3.48
N ILE A 203 12.71 -5.49 4.28
CA ILE A 203 12.25 -5.00 5.59
C ILE A 203 12.90 -5.87 6.65
N VAL A 204 13.78 -5.28 7.46
CA VAL A 204 14.42 -5.96 8.58
C VAL A 204 13.66 -5.61 9.86
N PRO A 205 12.93 -6.57 10.47
CA PRO A 205 12.20 -6.31 11.70
C PRO A 205 13.14 -6.29 12.91
N LEU A 206 12.93 -5.32 13.80
CA LEU A 206 13.54 -5.25 15.12
C LEU A 206 12.71 -6.10 16.09
N MET A 207 13.33 -7.12 16.69
CA MET A 207 12.66 -7.99 17.66
C MET A 207 12.85 -7.43 19.06
N LEU A 208 11.77 -6.96 19.67
CA LEU A 208 11.80 -6.44 21.03
C LEU A 208 11.45 -7.57 22.01
N HIS A 209 12.44 -8.40 22.33
CA HIS A 209 12.30 -9.52 23.26
C HIS A 209 13.63 -9.80 23.97
N GLY A 210 13.57 -10.30 25.21
CA GLY A 210 14.74 -10.65 26.01
C GLY A 210 14.64 -10.15 27.45
N ASP A 211 15.72 -10.30 28.19
CA ASP A 211 15.90 -9.75 29.53
C ASP A 211 15.97 -8.22 29.53
N LYS A 212 15.93 -7.61 30.72
CA LYS A 212 15.90 -6.15 30.88
C LYS A 212 17.10 -5.45 30.23
N GLU A 213 18.29 -6.05 30.28
CA GLU A 213 19.51 -5.46 29.73
C GLU A 213 19.50 -5.56 28.20
N THR A 214 19.18 -6.74 27.67
CA THR A 214 19.02 -6.95 26.22
C THR A 214 17.99 -5.97 25.64
N ARG A 215 16.83 -5.82 26.28
CA ARG A 215 15.79 -4.89 25.83
C ARG A 215 16.26 -3.44 25.82
N LYS A 216 16.97 -3.01 26.86
CA LYS A 216 17.53 -1.66 26.95
C LYS A 216 18.51 -1.42 25.80
N SER A 217 19.38 -2.39 25.51
CA SER A 217 20.31 -2.29 24.38
C SER A 217 19.62 -2.22 23.02
N ILE A 218 18.54 -2.98 22.82
CA ILE A 218 17.75 -2.98 21.57
C ILE A 218 17.02 -1.63 21.39
N ILE A 219 16.50 -1.06 22.48
CA ILE A 219 15.84 0.24 22.47
C ILE A 219 16.84 1.35 22.14
N GLU A 220 17.98 1.39 22.82
CA GLU A 220 18.99 2.44 22.65
C GLU A 220 19.63 2.40 21.26
N ASN A 221 19.95 1.21 20.75
CA ASN A 221 20.65 1.07 19.46
C ASN A 221 19.70 0.97 18.26
N GLY A 222 18.48 0.46 18.46
CA GLY A 222 17.59 0.05 17.37
C GLY A 222 16.45 1.02 17.09
N LEU A 223 15.82 1.60 18.12
CA LEU A 223 14.59 2.40 17.92
C LEU A 223 14.85 3.77 17.27
N TYR A 224 16.03 4.34 17.45
CA TYR A 224 16.40 5.64 16.89
C TYR A 224 17.00 5.57 15.49
N SER A 225 17.09 4.39 14.89
CA SER A 225 17.63 4.23 13.54
C SER A 225 16.64 4.77 12.49
N GLU A 226 17.13 5.58 11.55
CA GLU A 226 16.32 6.12 10.45
C GLU A 226 15.77 5.02 9.52
N ASP A 227 16.39 3.83 9.54
CA ASP A 227 16.00 2.67 8.75
C ASP A 227 15.01 1.72 9.46
N LEU A 228 14.43 2.14 10.59
CA LEU A 228 13.52 1.32 11.38
C LEU A 228 12.21 1.01 10.62
N GLY A 229 12.21 -0.12 9.91
CA GLY A 229 11.07 -0.60 9.13
C GLY A 229 9.89 -1.06 9.99
N CYS A 230 10.17 -1.97 10.93
CA CYS A 230 9.15 -2.63 11.74
C CYS A 230 9.71 -3.07 13.10
N VAL A 231 8.90 -2.96 14.14
CA VAL A 231 9.19 -3.49 15.48
C VAL A 231 8.20 -4.61 15.77
N ILE A 232 8.70 -5.76 16.21
CA ILE A 232 7.87 -6.90 16.61
C ILE A 232 8.03 -7.12 18.12
N THR A 233 6.91 -7.10 18.83
CA THR A 233 6.86 -7.24 20.29
C THR A 233 5.81 -8.28 20.70
N THR A 234 5.84 -8.69 21.97
CA THR A 234 4.85 -9.61 22.55
C THR A 234 3.89 -8.89 23.49
N TYR A 235 2.75 -9.52 23.80
CA TYR A 235 1.81 -8.98 24.79
C TYR A 235 2.42 -8.80 26.18
N GLU A 236 3.36 -9.66 26.56
CA GLU A 236 3.98 -9.70 27.89
C GLU A 236 5.24 -8.84 28.01
N MET A 237 5.56 -8.03 26.99
CA MET A 237 6.75 -7.18 27.04
C MET A 237 6.67 -6.12 28.13
#